data_AF-A0A024QJ19-F1
#
_entry.id   AF-A0A024QJ19-F1
#
_cell.length_a   1.000
_cell.length_b   1.000
_cell.length_c   1.000
_cell.angle_alpha   90.00
_cell.angle_beta   90.00
_cell.angle_gamma   90.00
#
_symmetry.space_group_name_H-M   'P 1'
#
loop_
_entity.id
_entity.type
_entity.pdbx_description
1 polymer ?
#
loop_
_entity_poly.entity_id
_entity_poly.type
_entity_poly.pdbx_seq_one_letter_code
_entity_poly.pdbx_strand_id
1 'polypeptide(L)' 'MGMTIDKAIFITNVFADFHPKLHTELWQQFEHEVSKKERSGIYGVENMAYISWLKKKENPEFLSFMHKQINVKSF' A
#
# COMPACT_ATOMS: atom_id res chain seq x y z
N MET A 1 -6.81 8.37 12.67
CA MET A 1 -6.40 7.01 13.10
C MET A 1 -5.13 6.65 12.35
N GLY A 2 -4.03 6.42 13.07
CA GLY A 2 -2.76 6.01 12.45
C GLY A 2 -2.86 4.63 11.80
N MET A 3 -2.13 4.40 10.72
CA MET A 3 -1.99 3.09 10.10
C MET A 3 -1.08 2.21 10.96
N THR A 4 -1.54 1.02 11.33
CA THR A 4 -0.70 0.02 11.99
C THR A 4 0.01 -0.85 10.96
N ILE A 5 1.10 -1.51 11.35
CA ILE A 5 1.85 -2.43 10.50
C ILE A 5 0.96 -3.56 9.99
N ASP A 6 0.20 -4.22 10.86
CA ASP A 6 -0.69 -5.32 10.47
C ASP A 6 -1.75 -4.88 9.46
N LYS A 7 -2.33 -3.68 9.66
CA LYS A 7 -3.29 -3.11 8.72
C LYS A 7 -2.65 -2.79 7.38
N ALA A 8 -1.40 -2.32 7.37
CA ALA A 8 -0.68 -2.06 6.14
C ALA A 8 -0.39 -3.34 5.36
N ILE A 9 0.10 -4.39 6.04
CA ILE A 9 0.33 -5.70 5.41
C ILE A 9 -0.98 -6.25 4.83
N PHE A 10 -2.07 -6.22 5.61
CA PHE A 10 -3.38 -6.66 5.15
C PHE A 10 -3.83 -5.90 3.90
N ILE A 11 -3.80 -4.56 3.93
CA ILE A 11 -4.20 -3.73 2.78
C ILE A 11 -3.35 -4.04 1.56
N THR A 12 -2.02 -4.15 1.70
CA THR A 12 -1.14 -4.48 0.57
C THR A 12 -1.48 -5.84 -0.02
N ASN A 13 -1.67 -6.87 0.82
CA ASN A 13 -1.98 -8.22 0.37
C ASN A 13 -3.33 -8.29 -0.34
N VAL A 14 -4.37 -7.65 0.22
CA VAL A 14 -5.69 -7.60 -0.42
C VAL A 14 -5.61 -6.81 -1.72
N PHE A 15 -4.88 -5.70 -1.76
CA PHE A 15 -4.69 -4.95 -3.01
C PHE A 15 -3.97 -5.79 -4.08
N ALA A 16 -2.97 -6.57 -3.69
CA ALA A 16 -2.27 -7.50 -4.57
C ALA A 16 -3.18 -8.63 -5.08
N ASP A 17 -4.11 -9.11 -4.26
CA ASP A 17 -5.09 -10.14 -4.66
C ASP A 17 -6.10 -9.60 -5.68
N PHE A 18 -6.67 -8.42 -5.43
CA PHE A 18 -7.65 -7.80 -6.32
C PHE A 18 -7.03 -7.22 -7.61
N HIS A 19 -5.79 -6.74 -7.54
CA HIS A 19 -5.12 -6.05 -8.64
C HIS A 19 -3.66 -6.52 -8.83
N PRO A 20 -3.40 -7.81 -9.10
CA PRO A 20 -2.05 -8.39 -9.04
C PRO A 20 -1.05 -7.76 -10.01
N LYS A 21 -1.48 -7.50 -11.26
CA LYS A 21 -0.63 -6.87 -12.28
C LYS A 21 -0.28 -5.43 -11.91
N LEU A 22 -1.29 -4.63 -11.58
CA LEU A 22 -1.12 -3.24 -11.19
C LEU A 22 -0.29 -3.11 -9.92
N HIS A 23 -0.53 -3.98 -8.92
CA HIS A 23 0.26 -4.03 -7.71
C HIS A 23 1.74 -4.27 -8.03
N THR A 24 2.06 -5.21 -8.91
CA THR A 24 3.45 -5.51 -9.30
C THR A 24 4.12 -4.31 -9.95
N GLU A 25 3.44 -3.65 -10.90
CA GLU A 25 3.96 -2.47 -11.59
C GLU A 25 4.21 -1.31 -10.61
N LEU A 26 3.24 -1.03 -9.73
CA LEU A 26 3.35 0.03 -8.73
C LEU A 26 4.41 -0.29 -7.68
N TRP A 27 4.58 -1.55 -7.30
CA TRP A 27 5.62 -1.98 -6.38
C TRP A 27 7.01 -1.75 -6.96
N GLN A 28 7.23 -2.13 -8.23
CA GLN A 28 8.49 -1.86 -8.92
C GLN A 28 8.80 -0.36 -9.00
N GLN A 29 7.80 0.47 -9.31
CA GLN A 29 7.96 1.93 -9.30
C GLN A 29 8.30 2.46 -7.90
N PHE A 30 7.61 1.97 -6.88
CA PHE A 30 7.91 2.31 -5.49
C PHE A 30 9.35 1.95 -5.11
N GLU A 31 9.82 0.77 -5.49
CA GLU A 31 11.19 0.34 -5.20
C GLU A 31 12.25 1.18 -5.91
N HIS A 32 11.91 1.76 -7.06
CA HIS A 32 12.76 2.65 -7.84
C HIS A 32 12.78 4.08 -7.28
N GLU A 33 11.62 4.59 -6.87
CA GLU A 33 11.46 5.97 -6.40
C GLU A 33 11.77 6.16 -4.91
N VAL A 34 11.55 5.12 -4.10
CA VAL A 34 11.76 5.16 -2.65
C VAL A 34 13.00 4.37 -2.29
N SER A 35 14.00 5.06 -1.75
CA SER A 35 15.29 4.47 -1.43
C SER A 35 15.13 3.34 -0.41
N LYS A 36 15.99 2.32 -0.49
CA LYS A 36 15.96 1.20 0.47
C LYS A 36 16.01 1.68 1.91
N LYS A 37 16.74 2.75 2.22
CA LYS A 37 16.84 3.33 3.57
C LYS A 37 15.50 3.83 4.12
N GLU A 38 14.61 4.31 3.26
CA GLU A 38 13.29 4.83 3.64
C GLU A 38 12.22 3.75 3.78
N ARG A 39 12.45 2.57 3.19
CA ARG A 39 11.57 1.40 3.29
C ARG A 39 12.16 0.23 4.08
N SER A 40 13.41 0.36 4.56
CA SER A 40 14.08 -0.64 5.40
C SER A 40 13.75 -0.44 6.88
N GLY A 41 13.46 -1.53 7.58
CA GLY A 41 13.16 -1.51 9.00
C GLY A 41 12.67 -2.87 9.49
N ILE A 42 11.83 -2.86 10.52
CA ILE A 42 11.13 -4.05 11.01
C ILE A 42 10.16 -4.56 9.93
N TYR A 43 9.86 -5.87 9.94
CA TYR A 43 8.87 -6.49 9.07
C TYR A 43 7.58 -5.64 8.95
N GLY A 44 7.14 -5.39 7.71
CA GLY A 44 5.93 -4.63 7.42
C GLY A 44 6.09 -3.11 7.33
N VAL A 45 7.27 -2.55 7.64
CA VAL A 45 7.58 -1.12 7.42
C VAL A 45 7.51 -0.74 5.94
N GLU A 46 7.96 -1.62 5.05
CA GLU A 46 7.87 -1.42 3.60
C GLU A 46 6.43 -1.29 3.10
N ASN A 47 5.48 -2.02 3.70
CA ASN A 47 4.06 -1.94 3.36
C ASN A 47 3.45 -0.59 3.77
N MET A 48 3.83 -0.08 4.95
CA MET A 48 3.40 1.27 5.37
C MET A 48 3.98 2.35 4.46
N ALA A 49 5.26 2.23 4.10
CA ALA A 49 5.92 3.16 3.19
C ALA A 49 5.26 3.12 1.79
N TYR A 50 4.97 1.92 1.28
CA TYR A 50 4.30 1.72 0.01
C TYR A 50 2.91 2.36 -0.03
N ILE A 51 2.06 2.07 0.98
CA ILE A 51 0.72 2.67 1.05
C ILE A 51 0.81 4.20 1.20
N SER A 52 1.77 4.70 1.98
CA SER A 52 1.98 6.14 2.12
C SER A 52 2.40 6.78 0.80
N TRP A 53 3.27 6.12 0.03
CA TRP A 53 3.67 6.55 -1.30
C TRP A 53 2.50 6.55 -2.28
N LEU A 54 1.67 5.50 -2.30
CA LEU A 54 0.46 5.43 -3.14
C LEU A 54 -0.54 6.55 -2.82
N LYS A 55 -0.73 6.86 -1.54
CA LYS A 55 -1.57 7.98 -1.10
C LYS A 55 -1.00 9.33 -1.53
N LYS A 56 0.31 9.54 -1.39
CA LYS A 56 0.99 10.76 -1.84
C LYS A 56 0.92 10.95 -3.36
N LYS A 57 0.98 9.86 -4.13
CA LYS A 57 0.78 9.86 -5.59
C LYS A 57 -0.68 10.05 -6.01
N GLU A 58 -1.62 10.05 -5.06
CA GLU A 58 -3.05 10.08 -5.32
C GLU A 58 -3.48 9.02 -6.34
N ASN A 59 -2.91 7.81 -6.25
CA ASN A 59 -3.16 6.78 -7.25
C ASN A 59 -4.66 6.41 -7.29
N PRO A 60 -5.36 6.65 -8.42
CA PRO A 60 -6.82 6.60 -8.46
C PRO A 60 -7.36 5.19 -8.22
N GLU A 61 -6.67 4.16 -8.73
CA GLU A 61 -7.06 2.76 -8.55
C GLU A 61 -6.91 2.33 -7.09
N PHE A 62 -5.80 2.67 -6.45
CA PHE A 62 -5.58 2.37 -5.03
C PHE A 62 -6.57 3.14 -4.14
N LEU A 63 -6.84 4.41 -4.41
CA LEU A 63 -7.82 5.20 -3.65
C LEU A 63 -9.25 4.67 -3.83
N SER A 64 -9.62 4.29 -5.05
CA SER A 64 -10.90 3.64 -5.36
C SER A 64 -11.03 2.30 -4.62
N PHE A 65 -9.97 1.48 -4.63
CA PHE A 65 -9.90 0.23 -3.86
C PHE A 65 -10.10 0.49 -2.36
N MET A 66 -9.38 1.45 -1.78
CA MET A 66 -9.51 1.82 -0.37
C MET A 66 -10.94 2.28 -0.02
N HIS A 67 -11.58 3.04 -0.91
CA HIS A 67 -12.94 3.50 -0.69
C HIS A 67 -13.99 2.39 -0.84
N LYS A 68 -13.84 1.49 -1.81
CA LYS A 68 -14.86 0.47 -2.14
C LYS A 68 -14.70 -0.82 -1.34
N GLN A 69 -13.48 -1.25 -1.07
CA GLN A 69 -13.19 -2.56 -0.47
C GLN A 69 -12.79 -2.46 1.00
N ILE A 70 -12.17 -1.36 1.42
CA ILE A 70 -11.74 -1.16 2.81
C ILE A 70 -12.71 -0.26 3.59
N ASN A 71 -13.40 0.67 2.93
CA ASN A 71 -14.37 1.58 3.57
C ASN A 71 -15.80 1.02 3.64
N VAL A 72 -16.06 -0.16 3.06
CA VAL A 72 -17.31 -0.91 3.31
C VAL A 72 -17.10 -1.73 4.58
N LYS A 73 -17.38 -1.09 5.72
CA LYS A 73 -17.35 -1.61 7.09
C LYS A 73 -15.94 -1.90 7.65
N SER A 74 -15.34 -0.88 8.24
CA SER A 74 -14.30 -1.00 9.27
C SER A 74 -14.59 0.11 10.27
N PHE A 75 -15.08 -0.08 11.49
CA PHE A 75 -15.23 -1.22 12.39
C PHE A 75 -16.48 -0.97 13.25
#